data_AF-A0A522NXI9-F1
#
_entry.id   AF-A0A522NXI9-F1
#
_cell.length_a   1.000
_cell.length_b   1.000
_cell.length_c   1.000
_cell.angle_alpha   90.00
_cell.angle_beta   90.00
_cell.angle_gamma   90.00
#
_symmetry.space_group_name_H-M   'P 1'
#
loop_
_entity.id
_entity.type
_entity.pdbx_description
1 polymer ?
#
loop_
_entity_poly.entity_id
_entity_poly.type
_entity_poly.pdbx_seq_one_letter_code
_entity_poly.pdbx_strand_id
1 'polypeptide(L)'
;MSAGGGPDVQHGARPEPSGDGRVVVLSGPSAVGKSTLVRCLRERVPDLHFSVSATTRAPRPGEVDGVDYHFVSPARFQQLIDEGALLEWAEIHAGLHRSGTLAEPVRAATARGFPVLIEVDLAGARAVKQAMPEALTVFLAPPSWEDLEARLVGRGTETPEVMQRRLETARIEMAARDDFDRVVVNRRLESACAELVSLLVGTAPHRHDPAGQTRSQTTSNQD
;
A
#
# COMPACT_ATOMS: atom_id res chain seq x y z
N MET A 1 10.34 -53.70 -26.63
CA MET A 1 10.82 -52.39 -26.12
C MET A 1 10.11 -51.29 -26.89
N SER A 2 10.15 -50.04 -26.38
CA SER A 2 9.39 -48.87 -26.88
C SER A 2 7.88 -48.98 -26.61
N ALA A 3 7.38 -48.57 -25.44
CA ALA A 3 7.27 -47.20 -24.88
C ALA A 3 6.07 -46.44 -25.47
N GLY A 4 5.03 -46.25 -24.65
CA GLY A 4 3.83 -45.51 -25.01
C GLY A 4 3.98 -44.01 -24.82
N GLY A 5 3.27 -43.23 -25.64
CA GLY A 5 3.15 -41.79 -25.44
C GLY A 5 2.22 -41.48 -24.27
N GLY A 6 2.77 -40.82 -23.25
CA GLY A 6 1.95 -40.10 -22.26
C GLY A 6 1.43 -38.78 -22.85
N PRO A 7 0.29 -38.25 -22.38
CA PRO A 7 -0.25 -36.99 -22.88
C PRO A 7 0.59 -35.79 -22.44
N ASP A 8 0.78 -34.83 -23.33
CA ASP A 8 1.36 -33.53 -23.02
C ASP A 8 0.50 -32.81 -21.97
N VAL A 9 1.08 -32.60 -20.78
CA VAL A 9 0.47 -31.73 -19.75
C VAL A 9 0.78 -30.29 -20.14
N GLN A 10 -0.10 -29.70 -20.96
CA GLN A 10 -0.06 -28.27 -21.26
C GLN A 10 -0.23 -27.47 -19.96
N HIS A 11 0.89 -26.96 -19.45
CA HIS A 11 0.92 -26.00 -18.35
C HIS A 11 0.28 -24.71 -18.87
N GLY A 12 -1.01 -24.52 -18.58
CA GLY A 12 -1.75 -23.32 -18.99
C GLY A 12 -1.07 -22.09 -18.42
N ALA A 13 -0.46 -21.28 -19.30
CA ALA A 13 0.08 -19.98 -18.92
C ALA A 13 -1.05 -19.16 -18.29
N ARG A 14 -0.84 -18.67 -17.06
CA ARG A 14 -1.77 -17.72 -16.44
C ARG A 14 -1.86 -16.50 -17.37
N PRO A 15 -3.05 -15.92 -17.60
CA PRO A 15 -3.16 -14.73 -18.43
C PRO A 15 -2.28 -13.63 -17.83
N GLU A 16 -1.36 -13.10 -18.65
CA GLU A 16 -0.55 -11.93 -18.29
C GLU A 16 -1.49 -10.78 -17.88
N PRO A 17 -1.25 -10.11 -16.75
CA PRO A 17 -2.17 -9.11 -16.22
C PRO A 17 -2.30 -7.92 -17.18
N SER A 18 -3.48 -7.76 -17.78
CA SER A 18 -3.76 -6.77 -18.82
C SER A 18 -4.19 -5.42 -18.24
N GLY A 19 -3.22 -4.70 -17.66
CA GLY A 19 -3.36 -3.32 -17.18
C GLY A 19 -2.36 -2.99 -16.09
N ASP A 20 -2.11 -1.70 -15.85
CA ASP A 20 -1.29 -1.25 -14.72
C ASP A 20 -1.89 -1.74 -13.40
N GLY A 21 -1.06 -2.37 -12.56
CA GLY A 21 -1.44 -2.82 -11.22
C GLY A 21 -1.82 -1.64 -10.33
N ARG A 22 -2.84 -1.81 -9.47
CA ARG A 22 -3.27 -0.75 -8.55
C ARG A 22 -2.32 -0.60 -7.38
N VAL A 23 -2.06 0.65 -6.98
CA VAL A 23 -1.43 0.98 -5.69
C VAL A 23 -2.52 1.31 -4.66
N VAL A 24 -2.51 0.61 -3.54
CA VAL A 24 -3.33 0.92 -2.36
C VAL A 24 -2.40 1.36 -1.22
N VAL A 25 -2.69 2.53 -0.66
CA VAL A 25 -1.96 3.11 0.47
C VAL A 25 -2.82 2.97 1.72
N LEU A 26 -2.48 2.01 2.58
CA LEU A 26 -3.21 1.71 3.81
C LEU A 26 -2.63 2.52 4.97
N SER A 27 -3.49 3.34 5.58
CA SER A 27 -3.18 4.03 6.84
C SER A 27 -4.36 3.97 7.81
N GLY A 28 -4.32 4.75 8.88
CA GLY A 28 -5.29 4.73 9.98
C GLY A 28 -4.58 4.66 11.35
N PRO A 29 -5.31 4.77 12.46
CA PRO A 29 -4.71 5.00 13.77
C PRO A 29 -3.83 3.85 14.25
N SER A 30 -2.99 4.14 15.24
CA SER A 30 -2.27 3.10 15.98
C SER A 30 -3.25 2.09 16.62
N ALA A 31 -2.83 0.84 16.79
CA ALA A 31 -3.63 -0.28 17.34
C ALA A 31 -4.93 -0.69 16.59
N VAL A 32 -5.29 -0.09 15.45
CA VAL A 32 -6.49 -0.48 14.68
C VAL A 32 -6.41 -1.86 14.03
N GLY A 33 -5.21 -2.46 13.93
CA GLY A 33 -4.98 -3.83 13.45
C GLY A 33 -4.41 -3.97 12.03
N LYS A 34 -3.74 -2.93 11.51
CA LYS A 34 -3.13 -2.91 10.16
C LYS A 34 -2.29 -4.17 9.85
N SER A 35 -1.34 -4.53 10.71
CA SER A 35 -0.43 -5.67 10.48
C SER A 35 -1.16 -7.03 10.34
N THR A 36 -2.27 -7.24 11.08
CA THR A 36 -3.10 -8.45 10.93
C THR A 36 -3.81 -8.47 9.58
N LEU A 37 -4.25 -7.32 9.09
CA LEU A 37 -4.85 -7.19 7.76
C LEU A 37 -3.82 -7.35 6.64
N VAL A 38 -2.63 -6.76 6.76
CA VAL A 38 -1.52 -6.96 5.80
C VAL A 38 -1.20 -8.44 5.65
N ARG A 39 -1.12 -9.19 6.75
CA ARG A 39 -0.95 -10.65 6.70
C ARG A 39 -2.08 -11.33 5.94
N CYS A 40 -3.35 -11.03 6.27
CA CYS A 40 -4.50 -11.58 5.56
C CYS A 40 -4.49 -11.27 4.05
N LEU A 41 -4.03 -10.07 3.66
CA LEU A 41 -3.94 -9.66 2.25
C LEU A 41 -2.85 -10.43 1.49
N ARG A 42 -1.67 -10.61 2.11
CA ARG A 42 -0.59 -11.44 1.55
C ARG A 42 -0.98 -12.92 1.42
N GLU A 43 -1.85 -13.41 2.29
CA GLU A 43 -2.39 -14.78 2.22
C GLU A 43 -3.51 -14.92 1.14
N ARG A 44 -4.27 -13.86 0.84
CA ARG A 44 -5.41 -13.89 -0.10
C ARG A 44 -5.12 -13.40 -1.52
N VAL A 45 -4.04 -12.65 -1.73
CA VAL A 45 -3.66 -12.09 -3.04
C VAL A 45 -2.25 -12.61 -3.36
N PRO A 46 -2.11 -13.74 -4.08
CA PRO A 46 -0.82 -14.41 -4.28
C PRO A 46 0.24 -13.54 -4.98
N ASP A 47 -0.21 -12.67 -5.89
CA ASP A 47 0.67 -11.79 -6.68
C ASP A 47 0.79 -10.38 -6.06
N LEU A 48 0.48 -10.22 -4.77
CA LEU A 48 0.56 -8.94 -4.05
C LEU A 48 2.01 -8.52 -3.80
N HIS A 49 2.40 -7.39 -4.38
CA HIS A 49 3.64 -6.72 -4.01
C HIS A 49 3.42 -5.88 -2.74
N PHE A 50 3.88 -6.37 -1.60
CA PHE A 50 3.96 -5.57 -0.39
C PHE A 50 5.21 -4.68 -0.46
N SER A 51 5.04 -3.37 -0.34
CA SER A 51 6.13 -2.40 -0.46
C SER A 51 7.11 -2.51 0.70
N VAL A 52 8.38 -2.79 0.40
CA VAL A 52 9.47 -2.86 1.38
C VAL A 52 10.12 -1.48 1.51
N SER A 53 10.05 -0.87 2.69
CA SER A 53 10.63 0.45 2.93
C SER A 53 12.16 0.42 2.98
N ALA A 54 12.81 1.47 2.50
CA ALA A 54 14.21 1.74 2.82
C ALA A 54 14.33 2.25 4.26
N THR A 55 15.44 1.93 4.95
CA THR A 55 15.74 2.47 6.28
C THR A 55 17.23 2.61 6.55
N THR A 56 17.62 3.57 7.39
CA THR A 56 19.03 3.82 7.77
C THR A 56 19.45 3.19 9.10
N ARG A 57 18.54 2.51 9.80
CA ARG A 57 18.90 1.73 10.99
C ARG A 57 19.59 0.43 10.60
N ALA A 58 20.34 -0.17 11.53
CA ALA A 58 20.81 -1.54 11.36
C ALA A 58 19.64 -2.56 11.36
N PRO A 59 19.79 -3.70 10.65
CA PRO A 59 18.88 -4.83 10.80
C PRO A 59 18.92 -5.39 12.22
N ARG A 60 17.76 -5.83 12.71
CA ARG A 60 17.62 -6.58 13.96
C ARG A 60 17.88 -8.07 13.70
N PRO A 61 18.24 -8.87 14.72
CA PRO A 61 18.39 -10.31 14.57
C PRO A 61 17.14 -10.95 13.96
N GLY A 62 17.29 -11.59 12.80
CA GLY A 62 16.21 -12.25 12.07
C GLY A 62 15.57 -11.42 10.94
N GLU A 63 15.85 -10.12 10.84
CA GLU A 63 15.42 -9.31 9.68
C GLU A 63 16.31 -9.58 8.45
N VAL A 64 15.69 -9.58 7.27
CA VAL A 64 16.33 -9.88 5.97
C VAL A 64 16.21 -8.68 5.04
N ASP A 65 17.34 -8.29 4.44
CA ASP A 65 17.39 -7.20 3.46
C ASP A 65 16.55 -7.50 2.21
N GLY A 66 15.79 -6.51 1.75
CA GLY A 66 14.84 -6.65 0.65
C GLY A 66 13.57 -7.47 0.96
N VAL A 67 13.39 -7.90 2.22
CA VAL A 67 12.17 -8.60 2.68
C VAL A 67 11.46 -7.83 3.79
N ASP A 68 12.20 -7.44 4.84
CA ASP A 68 11.68 -6.62 5.94
C ASP A 68 11.87 -5.13 5.67
N TYR A 69 13.09 -4.75 5.27
CA TYR A 69 13.48 -3.41 4.83
C TYR A 69 14.59 -3.51 3.79
N HIS A 70 14.82 -2.42 3.03
CA HIS A 70 16.10 -2.18 2.37
C HIS A 70 17.01 -1.40 3.33
N PHE A 71 18.03 -2.05 3.88
CA PHE A 71 18.96 -1.48 4.85
C PHE A 71 20.06 -0.70 4.13
N VAL A 72 19.95 0.63 4.12
CA VAL A 72 20.85 1.53 3.39
C VAL A 72 21.66 2.42 4.33
N SER A 73 22.83 2.88 3.89
CA SER A 73 23.60 3.86 4.66
C SER A 73 22.87 5.22 4.69
N PRO A 74 23.09 6.07 5.73
CA PRO A 74 22.56 7.43 5.75
C PRO A 74 22.92 8.25 4.50
N ALA A 75 24.13 8.05 3.97
CA ALA A 75 24.57 8.70 2.74
C ALA A 75 23.77 8.22 1.51
N ARG A 76 23.49 6.91 1.38
CA ARG A 76 22.64 6.41 0.27
C ARG A 76 21.19 6.85 0.45
N PHE A 77 20.68 6.94 1.67
CA PHE A 77 19.34 7.46 1.92
C PHE A 77 19.22 8.94 1.54
N GLN A 78 20.24 9.76 1.83
CA GLN A 78 20.27 11.15 1.37
C GLN A 78 20.28 11.25 -0.15
N GLN A 79 21.08 10.43 -0.85
CA GLN A 79 21.03 10.35 -2.31
C GLN A 79 19.64 10.00 -2.83
N LEU A 80 18.92 9.05 -2.21
CA LEU A 80 17.55 8.69 -2.59
C LEU A 80 16.55 9.85 -2.40
N ILE A 81 16.76 10.72 -1.40
CA ILE A 81 16.00 11.97 -1.24
C ILE A 81 16.34 12.95 -2.38
N ASP A 82 17.64 13.19 -2.61
CA ASP A 82 18.14 14.17 -3.59
C ASP A 82 17.79 13.78 -5.04
N GLU A 83 17.75 12.47 -5.32
CA GLU A 83 17.33 11.86 -6.60
C GLU A 83 15.80 11.88 -6.80
N GLY A 84 15.00 12.24 -5.77
CA GLY A 84 13.53 12.16 -5.81
C GLY A 84 13.00 10.71 -5.88
N ALA A 85 13.78 9.73 -5.40
CA ALA A 85 13.51 8.31 -5.53
C ALA A 85 12.57 7.73 -4.45
N LEU A 86 12.04 8.56 -3.55
CA LEU A 86 11.16 8.20 -2.45
C LEU A 86 9.76 8.81 -2.64
N LEU A 87 8.70 8.01 -2.49
CA LEU A 87 7.31 8.49 -2.51
C LEU A 87 6.93 9.21 -1.20
N GLU A 88 7.52 8.76 -0.10
CA GLU A 88 7.49 9.41 1.21
C GLU A 88 8.75 9.03 1.99
N TRP A 89 9.10 9.84 2.99
CA TRP A 89 10.07 9.48 4.02
C TRP A 89 9.87 10.31 5.28
N ALA A 90 10.36 9.79 6.41
CA ALA A 90 10.31 10.48 7.70
C ALA A 90 11.58 10.24 8.53
N GLU A 91 11.84 11.15 9.47
CA GLU A 91 12.83 10.96 10.53
C GLU A 91 12.16 10.25 11.73
N ILE A 92 12.73 9.10 12.11
CA ILE A 92 12.20 8.23 13.15
C ILE A 92 12.92 8.50 14.48
N HIS A 93 12.15 8.59 15.57
CA HIS A 93 12.65 8.91 16.91
C HIS A 93 13.53 10.18 16.96
N ALA A 94 13.01 11.30 16.46
CA ALA A 94 13.68 12.61 16.46
C ALA A 94 15.08 12.60 15.81
N GLY A 95 15.18 12.06 14.59
CA GLY A 95 16.40 12.06 13.80
C GLY A 95 17.34 10.88 14.03
N LEU A 96 16.99 9.91 14.89
CA LEU A 96 17.83 8.73 15.17
C LEU A 96 18.12 7.88 13.91
N HIS A 97 17.12 7.75 13.04
CA HIS A 97 17.27 7.13 11.72
C HIS A 97 16.18 7.66 10.77
N ARG A 98 16.26 7.32 9.49
CA ARG A 98 15.24 7.62 8.48
C ARG A 98 14.66 6.34 7.91
N SER A 99 13.40 6.40 7.50
CA SER A 99 12.71 5.36 6.75
C SER A 99 11.82 5.98 5.67
N GLY A 100 11.57 5.27 4.58
CA GLY A 100 10.70 5.75 3.50
C GLY A 100 10.44 4.74 2.39
N THR A 101 9.45 5.02 1.56
CA THR A 101 8.96 4.14 0.49
C THR A 101 9.66 4.42 -0.84
N LEU A 102 10.37 3.44 -1.38
CA LEU A 102 11.05 3.53 -2.68
C LEU A 102 10.05 3.62 -3.84
N ALA A 103 10.23 4.57 -4.74
CA ALA A 103 9.33 4.77 -5.88
C ALA A 103 9.52 3.73 -6.99
N GLU A 104 10.75 3.28 -7.24
CA GLU A 104 11.06 2.37 -8.35
C GLU A 104 10.42 0.98 -8.17
N PRO A 105 10.53 0.28 -7.02
CA PRO A 105 9.93 -1.05 -6.86
C PRO A 105 8.39 -1.03 -6.99
N VAL A 106 7.75 0.03 -6.46
CA VAL A 106 6.31 0.26 -6.62
C VAL A 106 5.94 0.40 -8.09
N ARG A 107 6.63 1.28 -8.83
CA ARG A 107 6.35 1.52 -10.27
C ARG A 107 6.69 0.30 -11.14
N ALA A 108 7.73 -0.45 -10.80
CA ALA A 108 8.09 -1.68 -11.49
C ALA A 108 7.09 -2.82 -11.25
N ALA A 109 6.52 -2.92 -10.04
CA ALA A 109 5.46 -3.87 -9.74
C ALA A 109 4.15 -3.52 -10.46
N THR A 110 3.73 -2.26 -10.45
CA THR A 110 2.50 -1.84 -11.16
C THR A 110 2.61 -1.98 -12.67
N ALA A 111 3.76 -1.63 -13.28
CA ALA A 111 4.00 -1.81 -14.72
C ALA A 111 3.98 -3.29 -15.16
N ARG A 112 4.13 -4.23 -14.22
CA ARG A 112 3.97 -5.68 -14.42
C ARG A 112 2.57 -6.19 -14.08
N GLY A 113 1.62 -5.27 -13.88
CA GLY A 113 0.23 -5.59 -13.54
C GLY A 113 0.00 -6.12 -12.11
N PHE A 114 1.01 -6.09 -11.24
CA PHE A 114 0.86 -6.57 -9.87
C PHE A 114 0.23 -5.51 -8.96
N PRO A 115 -0.77 -5.88 -8.14
CA PRO A 115 -1.30 -4.97 -7.13
C PRO A 115 -0.22 -4.69 -6.08
N VAL A 116 -0.11 -3.43 -5.67
CA VAL A 116 0.84 -2.96 -4.65
C VAL A 116 0.11 -2.50 -3.40
N LEU A 117 0.60 -2.92 -2.23
CA LEU A 117 0.17 -2.43 -0.93
C LEU A 117 1.32 -1.69 -0.24
N ILE A 118 1.07 -0.43 0.11
CA ILE A 118 1.96 0.42 0.93
C ILE A 118 1.28 0.59 2.31
N GLU A 119 1.97 0.26 3.41
CA GLU A 119 1.52 0.59 4.78
C GLU A 119 2.36 1.74 5.33
N VAL A 120 1.74 2.88 5.63
CA VAL A 120 2.40 4.10 6.14
C VAL A 120 1.53 4.81 7.17
N ASP A 121 2.10 5.76 7.92
CA ASP A 121 1.31 6.67 8.76
C ASP A 121 0.55 7.72 7.92
N LEU A 122 -0.13 8.66 8.58
CA LEU A 122 -0.97 9.67 7.91
C LEU A 122 -0.15 10.73 7.15
N ALA A 123 1.07 11.04 7.62
CA ALA A 123 1.95 11.97 6.91
C ALA A 123 2.51 11.29 5.66
N GLY A 124 2.97 10.03 5.80
CA GLY A 124 3.40 9.19 4.69
C GLY A 124 2.28 9.00 3.66
N ALA A 125 1.04 8.72 4.08
CA ALA A 125 -0.08 8.53 3.16
C ALA A 125 -0.38 9.80 2.33
N ARG A 126 -0.32 10.99 2.95
CA ARG A 126 -0.47 12.28 2.24
C ARG A 126 0.69 12.54 1.29
N ALA A 127 1.93 12.24 1.69
CA ALA A 127 3.12 12.38 0.85
C ALA A 127 3.08 11.45 -0.38
N VAL A 128 2.73 10.16 -0.19
CA VAL A 128 2.53 9.22 -1.32
C VAL A 128 1.43 9.72 -2.26
N LYS A 129 0.31 10.25 -1.74
CA LYS A 129 -0.77 10.81 -2.58
C LYS A 129 -0.34 12.05 -3.37
N GLN A 130 0.64 12.82 -2.88
CA GLN A 130 1.24 13.93 -3.62
C GLN A 130 2.23 13.44 -4.69
N ALA A 131 3.08 12.45 -4.38
CA ALA A 131 4.07 11.88 -5.30
C ALA A 131 3.48 10.90 -6.34
N MET A 132 2.29 10.37 -6.07
CA MET A 132 1.57 9.37 -6.87
C MET A 132 0.05 9.59 -6.74
N PRO A 133 -0.54 10.63 -7.38
CA PRO A 133 -1.95 10.96 -7.27
C PRO A 133 -2.92 9.84 -7.64
N GLU A 134 -2.48 8.92 -8.51
CA GLU A 134 -3.19 7.73 -8.95
C GLU A 134 -3.33 6.64 -7.86
N ALA A 135 -2.55 6.71 -6.79
CA ALA A 135 -2.62 5.75 -5.69
C ALA A 135 -3.92 5.93 -4.88
N LEU A 136 -4.58 4.83 -4.54
CA LEU A 136 -5.81 4.82 -3.76
C LEU A 136 -5.48 4.86 -2.26
N THR A 137 -5.76 5.97 -1.58
CA THR A 137 -5.57 6.07 -0.14
C THR A 137 -6.76 5.45 0.61
N VAL A 138 -6.46 4.57 1.56
CA VAL A 138 -7.45 3.85 2.37
C VAL A 138 -7.20 4.08 3.85
N PHE A 139 -8.15 4.71 4.53
CA PHE A 139 -8.17 4.83 5.98
C PHE A 139 -8.81 3.60 6.61
N LEU A 140 -8.06 2.86 7.41
CA LEU A 140 -8.58 1.76 8.21
C LEU A 140 -9.13 2.29 9.53
N ALA A 141 -10.45 2.41 9.64
CA ALA A 141 -11.14 2.88 10.84
C ALA A 141 -11.42 1.73 11.82
N PRO A 142 -11.43 1.99 13.15
CA PRO A 142 -12.01 1.08 14.13
C PRO A 142 -13.55 0.99 13.97
N PRO A 143 -14.22 0.00 14.58
CA PRO A 143 -15.69 -0.08 14.55
C PRO A 143 -16.36 1.09 15.29
N SER A 144 -15.74 1.52 16.39
CA SER A 144 -16.17 2.58 17.30
C SER A 144 -14.94 3.26 17.93
N TRP A 145 -15.13 4.35 18.68
CA TRP A 145 -14.03 4.95 19.46
C TRP A 145 -13.66 4.04 20.64
N GLU A 146 -14.67 3.46 21.28
CA GLU A 146 -14.60 2.60 22.44
C GLU A 146 -13.78 1.33 22.16
N ASP A 147 -13.94 0.73 20.97
CA ASP A 147 -13.12 -0.40 20.50
C ASP A 147 -11.65 -0.03 20.31
N LEU A 148 -11.36 1.21 19.89
CA LEU A 148 -9.99 1.69 19.73
C LEU A 148 -9.36 1.96 21.09
N GLU A 149 -10.06 2.67 21.97
CA GLU A 149 -9.64 2.95 23.35
C GLU A 149 -9.35 1.66 24.13
N ALA A 150 -10.26 0.67 24.06
CA ALA A 150 -10.04 -0.63 24.69
C ALA A 150 -8.76 -1.35 24.20
N ARG A 151 -8.43 -1.24 22.90
CA ARG A 151 -7.19 -1.81 22.32
C ARG A 151 -5.93 -1.03 22.68
N LEU A 152 -6.04 0.28 22.88
CA LEU A 152 -4.94 1.11 23.35
C LEU A 152 -4.62 0.79 24.82
N VAL A 153 -5.66 0.78 25.68
CA VAL A 153 -5.58 0.48 27.12
C VAL A 153 -5.15 -0.97 27.39
N GLY A 154 -5.66 -1.94 26.63
CA GLY A 154 -5.43 -3.38 26.84
C GLY A 154 -3.97 -3.86 26.76
N ARG A 155 -3.01 -2.99 26.39
CA ARG A 155 -1.57 -3.30 26.50
C ARG A 155 -1.02 -3.20 27.93
N GLY A 156 -1.76 -2.58 28.86
CA GLY A 156 -1.66 -2.78 30.32
C GLY A 156 -0.31 -2.46 31.01
N THR A 157 0.69 -1.96 30.29
CA THR A 157 2.08 -1.82 30.76
C THR A 157 2.59 -0.37 30.71
N GLU A 158 1.72 0.57 30.34
CA GLU A 158 2.04 1.99 30.14
C GLU A 158 1.53 2.85 31.31
N THR A 159 2.21 3.97 31.58
CA THR A 159 1.74 4.92 32.61
C THR A 159 0.51 5.71 32.12
N PRO A 160 -0.30 6.29 33.04
CA PRO A 160 -1.47 7.09 32.66
C PRO A 160 -1.15 8.23 31.69
N GLU A 161 0.02 8.85 31.80
CA GLU A 161 0.47 9.95 30.95
C GLU A 161 0.79 9.48 29.52
N VAL A 162 1.38 8.28 29.39
CA VAL A 162 1.61 7.64 28.09
C VAL A 162 0.28 7.25 27.45
N MET A 163 -0.66 6.71 28.23
CA MET A 163 -1.99 6.35 27.76
C MET A 163 -2.75 7.57 27.21
N GLN A 164 -2.76 8.69 27.94
CA GLN A 164 -3.42 9.92 27.50
C GLN A 164 -2.82 10.43 26.18
N ARG A 165 -1.49 10.48 26.06
CA ARG A 165 -0.82 10.87 24.80
C ARG A 165 -1.19 9.97 23.62
N ARG A 166 -1.34 8.65 23.85
CA ARG A 166 -1.79 7.71 22.81
C ARG A 166 -3.24 7.94 22.41
N LEU A 167 -4.13 8.26 23.36
CA LEU A 167 -5.53 8.60 23.08
C LEU A 167 -5.66 9.95 22.35
N GLU A 168 -4.91 10.97 22.74
CA GLU A 168 -4.82 12.24 22.02
C GLU A 168 -4.32 12.04 20.58
N THR A 169 -3.23 11.29 20.41
CA THR A 169 -2.72 10.89 19.08
C THR A 169 -3.81 10.20 18.27
N ALA A 170 -4.50 9.21 18.85
CA ALA A 170 -5.57 8.48 18.16
C ALA A 170 -6.76 9.37 17.77
N ARG A 171 -7.11 10.41 18.54
CA ARG A 171 -8.14 11.39 18.15
C ARG A 171 -7.71 12.22 16.95
N ILE A 172 -6.47 12.70 16.94
CA ILE A 172 -5.88 13.42 15.80
C ILE A 172 -5.84 12.50 14.56
N GLU A 173 -5.45 11.24 14.74
CA GLU A 173 -5.43 10.26 13.67
C GLU A 173 -6.83 9.99 13.10
N MET A 174 -7.84 9.86 13.97
CA MET A 174 -9.25 9.68 13.58
C MET A 174 -9.85 10.88 12.86
N ALA A 175 -9.42 12.11 13.18
CA ALA A 175 -9.87 13.32 12.50
C ALA A 175 -9.36 13.44 11.06
N ALA A 176 -8.25 12.78 10.71
CA ALA A 176 -7.71 12.75 9.35
C ALA A 176 -8.43 11.76 8.41
N ARG A 177 -9.46 11.05 8.89
CA ARG A 177 -10.22 10.04 8.13
C ARG A 177 -10.70 10.54 6.77
N ASP A 178 -11.18 11.78 6.71
CA ASP A 178 -11.85 12.33 5.54
C ASP A 178 -10.87 12.85 4.46
N ASP A 179 -9.55 12.79 4.73
CA ASP A 179 -8.48 13.06 3.75
C ASP A 179 -8.24 11.89 2.76
N PHE A 180 -8.93 10.75 2.95
CA PHE A 180 -8.66 9.49 2.25
C PHE A 180 -9.71 9.15 1.19
N ASP A 181 -9.28 8.58 0.06
CA ASP A 181 -10.19 8.21 -1.04
C ASP A 181 -11.24 7.17 -0.61
N ARG A 182 -10.93 6.33 0.38
CA ARG A 182 -11.81 5.30 0.95
C ARG A 182 -11.59 5.12 2.45
N VAL A 183 -12.63 4.66 3.14
CA VAL A 183 -12.60 4.27 4.55
C VAL A 183 -13.10 2.83 4.70
N VAL A 184 -12.22 1.94 5.18
CA VAL A 184 -12.56 0.54 5.49
C VAL A 184 -12.74 0.41 7.00
N VAL A 185 -13.85 -0.15 7.47
CA VAL A 185 -14.13 -0.26 8.91
C VAL A 185 -13.78 -1.66 9.42
N ASN A 186 -12.79 -1.76 10.31
CA ASN A 186 -12.28 -3.02 10.85
C ASN A 186 -13.20 -3.65 11.92
N ARG A 187 -14.45 -3.94 11.56
CA ARG A 187 -15.43 -4.64 12.40
C ARG A 187 -15.12 -6.13 12.58
N ARG A 188 -14.68 -6.77 11.50
CA ARG A 188 -14.24 -8.16 11.44
C ARG A 188 -13.09 -8.26 10.44
N LEU A 189 -12.10 -9.09 10.75
CA LEU A 189 -10.89 -9.24 9.94
C LEU A 189 -11.24 -9.69 8.52
N GLU A 190 -12.16 -10.65 8.39
CA GLU A 190 -12.48 -11.30 7.13
C GLU A 190 -13.15 -10.34 6.14
N SER A 191 -14.03 -9.46 6.64
CA SER A 191 -14.76 -8.49 5.82
C SER A 191 -13.88 -7.31 5.43
N ALA A 192 -13.10 -6.75 6.36
CA ALA A 192 -12.16 -5.67 6.05
C ALA A 192 -11.06 -6.15 5.09
N CYS A 193 -10.61 -7.39 5.24
CA CYS A 193 -9.67 -8.02 4.31
C CYS A 193 -10.32 -8.25 2.94
N ALA A 194 -11.57 -8.73 2.86
CA ALA A 194 -12.27 -8.89 1.58
C ALA A 194 -12.48 -7.56 0.84
N GLU A 195 -12.84 -6.50 1.57
CA GLU A 195 -12.99 -5.14 1.02
C GLU A 195 -11.65 -4.61 0.46
N LEU A 196 -10.55 -4.75 1.22
CA LEU A 196 -9.22 -4.37 0.77
C LEU A 196 -8.72 -5.22 -0.44
N VAL A 197 -9.04 -6.52 -0.49
CA VAL A 197 -8.80 -7.35 -1.69
C VAL A 197 -9.53 -6.76 -2.89
N SER A 198 -10.82 -6.41 -2.76
CA SER A 198 -11.60 -5.81 -3.85
C SER A 198 -11.05 -4.46 -4.32
N LEU A 199 -10.44 -3.68 -3.43
CA LEU A 199 -9.74 -2.43 -3.80
C LEU A 199 -8.41 -2.69 -4.52
N LEU A 200 -7.65 -3.71 -4.13
CA LEU A 200 -6.39 -4.11 -4.77
C LEU A 200 -6.59 -4.73 -6.16
N VAL A 201 -7.54 -5.66 -6.31
CA VAL A 201 -7.69 -6.47 -7.54
C VAL A 201 -8.83 -6.03 -8.46
N GLY A 202 -9.68 -5.09 -8.02
CA GLY A 202 -10.74 -4.53 -8.87
C GLY A 202 -10.14 -3.83 -10.08
N THR A 203 -10.78 -3.91 -11.24
CA THR A 203 -10.30 -3.24 -12.46
C THR A 203 -10.25 -1.73 -12.26
N ALA A 204 -9.08 -1.10 -12.42
CA ALA A 204 -9.02 0.35 -12.58
C ALA A 204 -9.88 0.75 -13.79
N PRO A 205 -10.65 1.85 -13.74
CA PRO A 205 -11.29 2.35 -14.95
C PRO A 205 -10.18 2.63 -15.97
N HIS A 206 -10.28 2.03 -17.17
CA HIS A 206 -9.28 2.22 -18.21
C HIS A 206 -9.02 3.72 -18.41
N ARG A 207 -7.74 4.11 -18.48
CA ARG A 207 -7.35 5.46 -18.87
C ARG A 207 -8.01 5.75 -20.22
N HIS A 208 -8.99 6.65 -20.21
CA HIS A 208 -9.66 7.05 -21.44
C HIS A 208 -8.70 7.98 -22.18
N ASP A 209 -7.96 7.42 -23.13
CA ASP A 209 -7.04 8.18 -23.96
C ASP A 209 -7.84 9.20 -24.81
N PRO A 210 -7.64 10.52 -24.66
CA PRO A 210 -8.44 11.52 -25.37
C PRO A 210 -8.05 11.68 -26.85
N ALA A 211 -6.99 10.99 -27.32
CA ALA A 211 -6.51 11.03 -28.70
C ALA A 211 -7.35 10.17 -29.68
N GLY A 212 -8.68 10.32 -29.64
CA GLY A 212 -9.63 9.47 -30.37
C GLY A 212 -10.73 10.19 -31.15
N GLN A 213 -10.58 11.50 -31.43
CA GLN A 213 -11.58 12.23 -32.24
C GLN A 213 -11.45 11.95 -33.74
N THR A 214 -12.15 10.90 -34.15
CA THR A 214 -12.73 10.63 -35.47
C THR A 214 -12.86 11.86 -36.38
N ARG A 215 -12.00 11.97 -37.40
CA ARG A 215 -12.28 12.83 -38.57
C ARG A 215 -13.14 12.07 -39.58
N SER A 216 -14.42 11.92 -39.27
CA SER A 216 -15.43 11.58 -40.29
C SER A 216 -15.87 12.85 -41.02
N GLN A 217 -15.27 13.13 -42.17
CA GLN A 217 -15.86 14.08 -43.13
C GLN A 217 -16.78 13.32 -44.08
N THR A 218 -18.07 13.29 -43.71
CA THR A 218 -19.14 12.78 -44.56
C THR A 218 -19.59 13.88 -45.52
N THR A 219 -19.16 13.74 -46.78
CA THR A 219 -19.86 14.06 -48.05
C THR A 219 -20.97 15.14 -48.10
N SER A 220 -20.84 16.03 -49.10
CA SER A 220 -21.85 16.32 -50.16
C SER A 220 -22.25 17.79 -50.39
N ASN A 221 -22.45 18.11 -51.68
CA ASN A 221 -23.16 19.27 -52.26
C ASN A 221 -22.49 20.66 -52.02
N GLN A 222 -22.65 21.68 -52.87
CA GLN A 222 -23.22 21.81 -54.22
C GLN A 222 -22.51 23.02 -54.91
N ASP A 223 -22.54 23.19 -56.23
CA ASP A 223 -23.13 22.34 -57.28
C ASP A 223 -22.04 21.67 -58.13
#